data_AF-A0A7N2R1G8-F1
#
_entry.id   AF-A0A7N2R1G8-F1
#
_cell.length_a   1.000
_cell.length_b   1.000
_cell.length_c   1.000
_cell.angle_alpha   90.00
_cell.angle_beta   90.00
_cell.angle_gamma   90.00
#
_symmetry.space_group_name_H-M   'P 1'
#
loop_
_entity.id
_entity.type
_entity.pdbx_description
1 polymer ?
#
loop_
_entity_poly.entity_id
_entity_poly.type
_entity_poly.pdbx_seq_one_letter_code
_entity_poly.pdbx_strand_id
1 'polypeptide(L)'
;MGDHTDPLRRSNRENGDVTADDGLHRGVQYPFSVNEKVVIKGNRRTPEKFVGKEAVITSQCLNGWYLLRIIGTGENVRLQYRSLRKILSTAAIDDRCPPQQIQNSS
;
A
#
# COMPACT_ATOMS: atom_id res chain seq x y z
N MET A 1 55.28 -0.25 -12.62
CA MET A 1 54.75 -1.62 -12.79
C MET A 1 53.87 -1.88 -11.57
N GLY A 2 52.59 -2.21 -11.64
CA GLY A 2 51.77 -2.62 -12.77
C GLY A 2 50.38 -1.97 -12.78
N ASP A 3 49.62 -2.50 -13.70
CA ASP A 3 48.52 -1.96 -14.48
C ASP A 3 47.20 -2.68 -14.11
N HIS A 4 46.09 -1.94 -14.19
CA HIS A 4 44.72 -2.30 -14.53
C HIS A 4 44.09 -3.60 -13.97
N THR A 5 42.89 -3.47 -13.38
CA THR A 5 41.69 -4.21 -13.83
C THR A 5 40.40 -3.70 -13.18
N ASP A 6 39.40 -3.52 -14.03
CA ASP A 6 38.09 -2.89 -13.85
C ASP A 6 37.03 -3.82 -13.18
N PRO A 7 35.73 -3.48 -13.23
CA PRO A 7 34.85 -3.25 -12.09
C PRO A 7 34.06 -4.50 -11.71
N LEU A 8 34.39 -5.11 -10.58
CA LEU A 8 33.69 -6.29 -10.11
C LEU A 8 32.53 -5.92 -9.17
N ARG A 9 31.33 -6.18 -9.70
CA ARG A 9 30.13 -6.69 -9.02
C ARG A 9 29.02 -5.72 -8.59
N ARG A 10 27.98 -5.83 -9.42
CA ARG A 10 26.60 -6.19 -9.03
C ARG A 10 25.87 -5.12 -8.23
N SER A 11 25.08 -4.35 -8.97
CA SER A 11 23.63 -4.27 -8.77
C SER A 11 23.16 -4.75 -7.39
N ASN A 12 23.17 -3.86 -6.41
CA ASN A 12 22.34 -4.02 -5.22
C ASN A 12 21.69 -2.68 -4.89
N ARG A 13 20.71 -2.32 -5.71
CA ARG A 13 19.77 -1.25 -5.42
C ARG A 13 18.61 -1.86 -4.62
N GLU A 14 18.83 -2.14 -3.35
CA GLU A 14 17.75 -2.45 -2.41
C GLU A 14 18.17 -1.93 -1.04
N ASN A 15 17.97 -0.63 -0.83
CA ASN A 15 16.84 -0.08 -0.07
C ASN A 15 16.87 -0.50 1.40
N GLY A 16 17.53 0.36 2.19
CA GLY A 16 17.03 0.85 3.47
C GLY A 16 16.48 -0.22 4.39
N ASP A 17 17.40 -0.83 5.14
CA ASP A 17 17.18 -1.26 6.50
C ASP A 17 16.42 -0.19 7.30
N VAL A 18 15.09 -0.27 7.32
CA VAL A 18 14.30 0.41 8.36
C VAL A 18 14.30 -0.52 9.54
N THR A 19 15.38 -0.40 10.32
CA THR A 19 15.43 -0.79 11.72
C THR A 19 14.32 -0.01 12.43
N ALA A 20 13.19 -0.67 12.64
CA ALA A 20 12.15 -0.17 13.51
C ALA A 20 12.57 -0.48 14.95
N ASP A 21 13.23 0.48 15.59
CA ASP A 21 13.36 0.46 17.04
C ASP A 21 13.18 1.86 17.64
N ASP A 22 12.26 1.86 18.60
CA ASP A 22 12.10 2.76 19.73
C ASP A 22 11.68 4.23 19.54
N GLY A 23 10.75 4.66 20.39
CA GLY A 23 10.44 6.09 20.59
C GLY A 23 8.98 6.50 20.45
N LEU A 24 8.07 5.77 21.10
CA LEU A 24 7.02 6.34 21.96
C LEU A 24 6.59 7.82 21.69
N HIS A 25 5.38 7.99 21.11
CA HIS A 25 4.47 9.17 21.15
C HIS A 25 4.36 10.06 19.89
N ARG A 26 3.13 10.15 19.34
CA ARG A 26 2.67 10.87 18.10
C ARG A 26 2.98 10.23 16.74
N GLY A 27 3.31 8.95 16.70
CA GLY A 27 3.58 8.23 15.45
C GLY A 27 2.38 8.12 14.51
N VAL A 28 2.65 8.17 13.20
CA VAL A 28 1.66 7.79 12.18
C VAL A 28 1.17 6.38 12.49
N GLN A 29 -0.14 6.23 12.71
CA GLN A 29 -0.73 4.92 12.92
C GLN A 29 -0.57 4.12 11.63
N TYR A 30 -0.12 2.89 11.78
CA TYR A 30 0.05 1.95 10.69
C TYR A 30 -1.10 0.93 10.71
N PRO A 31 -2.23 1.18 10.02
CA PRO A 31 -3.41 0.32 10.09
C PRO A 31 -3.27 -1.01 9.31
N PHE A 32 -2.15 -1.21 8.60
CA PHE A 32 -1.92 -2.38 7.78
C PHE A 32 -0.59 -3.06 8.11
N SER A 33 -0.60 -4.38 8.06
CA SER A 33 0.58 -5.22 8.31
C SER A 33 1.32 -5.54 7.02
N VAL A 34 2.60 -5.90 7.13
CA VAL A 34 3.31 -6.54 6.00
C VAL A 34 2.63 -7.87 5.68
N ASN A 35 2.61 -8.22 4.39
CA ASN A 35 1.91 -9.37 3.83
C ASN A 35 0.37 -9.30 3.86
N GLU A 36 -0.20 -8.13 4.21
CA GLU A 36 -1.64 -7.87 4.20
C GLU A 36 -2.15 -7.56 2.79
N LYS A 37 -3.29 -8.13 2.40
CA LYS A 37 -3.96 -7.82 1.12
C LYS A 37 -4.80 -6.55 1.27
N VAL A 38 -4.54 -5.55 0.45
CA VAL A 38 -5.24 -4.27 0.44
C VAL A 38 -5.68 -3.88 -0.96
N VAL A 39 -6.73 -3.07 -1.06
CA VAL A 39 -7.18 -2.46 -2.31
C VAL A 39 -6.67 -1.03 -2.37
N ILE A 40 -6.16 -0.64 -3.53
CA ILE A 40 -5.75 0.74 -3.78
C ILE A 40 -7.01 1.52 -4.19
N LYS A 41 -7.59 2.31 -3.29
CA LYS A 41 -8.72 3.21 -3.61
C LYS A 41 -8.25 4.41 -4.44
N GLY A 42 -6.99 4.79 -4.29
CA GLY A 42 -6.43 5.97 -4.94
C GLY A 42 -6.84 7.29 -4.29
N ASN A 43 -6.20 8.35 -4.77
CA ASN A 43 -6.46 9.75 -4.45
C ASN A 43 -5.97 10.60 -5.65
N ARG A 44 -6.09 11.93 -5.61
CA ARG A 44 -5.59 12.85 -6.67
C ARG A 44 -4.12 12.66 -7.06
N ARG A 45 -3.31 12.01 -6.21
CA ARG A 45 -1.88 11.73 -6.44
C ARG A 45 -1.59 10.28 -6.86
N THR A 46 -2.58 9.40 -6.80
CA THR A 46 -2.41 7.99 -7.18
C THR A 46 -2.87 7.83 -8.63
N PRO A 47 -2.03 7.29 -9.51
CA PRO A 47 -2.45 7.12 -10.90
C PRO A 47 -3.52 6.03 -10.97
N GLU A 48 -4.56 6.28 -11.77
CA GLU A 48 -5.74 5.40 -11.89
C GLU A 48 -5.39 3.97 -12.33
N LYS A 49 -4.25 3.78 -13.01
CA LYS A 49 -3.76 2.44 -13.38
C LYS A 49 -3.63 1.47 -12.20
N PHE A 50 -3.38 1.99 -11.00
CA PHE A 50 -3.29 1.19 -9.78
C PHE A 50 -4.57 1.21 -8.96
N VAL A 51 -5.50 2.12 -9.25
CA VAL A 51 -6.76 2.24 -8.52
C VAL A 51 -7.66 1.05 -8.83
N GLY A 52 -8.33 0.52 -7.81
CA GLY A 52 -9.14 -0.70 -7.90
C GLY A 52 -8.31 -1.98 -8.00
N LYS A 53 -6.98 -1.90 -8.02
CA LYS A 53 -6.12 -3.08 -8.02
C LYS A 53 -5.92 -3.60 -6.60
N GLU A 54 -5.91 -4.91 -6.50
CA GLU A 54 -5.50 -5.61 -5.29
C GLU A 54 -3.98 -5.61 -5.22
N ALA A 55 -3.45 -5.36 -4.04
CA ALA A 55 -2.02 -5.37 -3.80
C ALA A 55 -1.71 -5.96 -2.43
N VAL A 56 -0.52 -6.52 -2.28
CA VAL A 56 -0.01 -6.99 -0.99
C VAL A 56 1.02 -6.01 -0.47
N ILE A 57 0.96 -5.71 0.82
CA ILE A 57 1.99 -4.88 1.45
C ILE A 57 3.26 -5.70 1.58
N THR A 58 4.34 -5.27 0.97
CA THR A 58 5.64 -5.95 1.08
C THR A 58 6.51 -5.30 2.15
N SER A 59 6.36 -3.99 2.36
CA SER A 59 7.15 -3.25 3.35
C SER A 59 6.41 -2.02 3.84
N GLN A 60 6.63 -1.68 5.10
CA GLN A 60 6.18 -0.43 5.70
C GLN A 60 7.32 0.58 5.65
N CYS A 61 7.04 1.79 5.18
CA CYS A 61 7.97 2.91 5.18
C CYS A 61 7.54 3.95 6.23
N LEU A 62 8.42 4.92 6.48
CA LEU A 62 8.15 6.04 7.38
C LEU A 62 6.95 6.91 6.91
N ASN A 63 6.31 7.60 7.84
CA ASN A 63 5.23 8.56 7.58
C ASN A 63 3.99 7.95 6.89
N GLY A 64 3.68 6.68 7.16
CA GLY A 64 2.49 6.01 6.62
C GLY A 64 2.56 5.69 5.13
N TRP A 65 3.76 5.67 4.56
CA TRP A 65 4.01 5.12 3.24
C TRP A 65 4.17 3.61 3.33
N TYR A 66 3.69 2.91 2.31
CA TYR A 66 3.78 1.47 2.18
C TYR A 66 4.29 1.11 0.79
N LEU A 67 5.16 0.11 0.74
CA LEU A 67 5.50 -0.58 -0.49
C LEU A 67 4.47 -1.68 -0.70
N LEU A 68 3.78 -1.61 -1.83
CA LEU A 68 2.79 -2.59 -2.25
C LEU A 68 3.28 -3.30 -3.49
N ARG A 69 2.90 -4.57 -3.62
CA ARG A 69 3.06 -5.35 -4.84
C ARG A 69 1.68 -5.68 -5.40
N ILE A 70 1.41 -5.23 -6.62
CA ILE A 70 0.13 -5.45 -7.30
C ILE A 70 -0.05 -6.95 -7.56
N ILE A 71 -1.19 -7.48 -7.10
CA ILE A 71 -1.58 -8.88 -7.30
C ILE A 71 -2.22 -8.93 -8.68
N GLY A 72 -1.52 -9.53 -9.64
CA GLY A 72 -1.91 -9.58 -11.05
C GLY A 72 -0.74 -9.22 -11.96
N THR A 73 -0.22 -8.00 -11.83
CA THR A 73 0.94 -7.56 -12.63
C THR A 73 2.29 -7.83 -11.98
N GLY A 74 2.33 -7.98 -10.64
CA GLY A 74 3.58 -8.10 -9.88
C GLY A 74 4.36 -6.79 -9.75
N GLU A 75 3.84 -5.67 -10.24
CA GLU A 75 4.50 -4.37 -10.14
C GLU A 75 4.57 -3.88 -8.68
N ASN A 76 5.66 -3.21 -8.33
CA ASN A 76 5.83 -2.60 -7.03
C ASN A 76 5.46 -1.12 -7.07
N VAL A 77 4.64 -0.67 -6.13
CA VAL A 77 4.20 0.73 -6.02
C VAL A 77 4.31 1.20 -4.58
N ARG A 78 4.78 2.44 -4.38
CA ARG A 78 4.79 3.09 -3.06
C ARG A 78 3.61 4.02 -2.93
N LEU A 79 2.71 3.73 -2.00
CA LEU A 79 1.52 4.54 -1.74
C LEU A 79 1.32 4.78 -0.25
N GLN A 80 0.60 5.84 0.09
CA GLN A 80 0.26 6.14 1.47
C GLN A 80 -0.98 5.38 1.90
N TYR A 81 -1.03 5.05 3.19
CA TYR A 81 -2.15 4.32 3.80
C TYR A 81 -3.53 4.94 3.52
N ARG A 82 -3.59 6.28 3.39
CA ARG A 82 -4.82 7.02 3.04
C ARG A 82 -5.39 6.70 1.65
N SER A 83 -4.55 6.25 0.72
CA SER A 83 -4.99 5.78 -0.61
C SER A 83 -5.32 4.28 -0.61
N LEU A 84 -5.12 3.59 0.50
CA LEU A 84 -5.32 2.16 0.66
C LEU A 84 -6.60 1.88 1.46
N ARG A 85 -7.22 0.74 1.19
CA ARG A 85 -8.37 0.25 1.93
C ARG A 85 -8.13 -1.22 2.29
N LYS A 86 -8.44 -1.61 3.53
CA LYS A 86 -8.34 -3.01 3.95
C LYS A 86 -9.37 -3.81 3.16
N ILE A 87 -8.94 -4.93 2.58
CA ILE A 87 -9.87 -5.90 2.02
C ILE A 87 -10.45 -6.64 3.22
N LEU A 88 -11.46 -6.05 3.86
CA LEU A 88 -12.34 -6.81 4.71
C LEU A 88 -13.04 -7.78 3.77
N SER A 89 -12.95 -9.09 4.04
CA SER A 89 -13.72 -10.10 3.31
C SER A 89 -15.20 -9.87 3.63
N THR A 90 -15.78 -8.87 2.97
CA THR A 90 -17.20 -8.65 2.94
C THR A 90 -17.74 -9.55 1.84
N ALA A 91 -17.94 -10.81 2.19
CA ALA A 91 -19.14 -11.55 1.78
C ALA A 91 -20.41 -10.94 2.44
N ALA A 92 -20.48 -9.60 2.49
CA ALA A 92 -21.53 -8.77 3.10
C ALA A 92 -21.71 -7.45 2.32
N ILE A 93 -21.36 -7.45 1.03
CA ILE A 93 -21.85 -6.49 0.04
C ILE A 93 -22.63 -7.26 -1.02
N ASP A 94 -23.42 -8.23 -0.57
CA ASP A 94 -24.70 -8.44 -1.23
C ASP A 94 -25.60 -7.31 -0.74
N ASP A 95 -26.10 -6.52 -1.68
CA ASP A 95 -27.43 -5.90 -1.60
C ASP A 95 -27.84 -5.28 -0.25
N ARG A 96 -27.43 -4.02 0.00
CA ARG A 96 -28.22 -3.20 0.94
C ARG A 96 -28.47 -1.80 0.39
N CYS A 97 -29.49 -1.77 -0.46
CA CYS A 97 -30.54 -0.76 -0.60
C CYS A 97 -30.13 0.70 -0.31
N PRO A 98 -30.31 1.66 -1.25
CA PRO A 98 -30.38 3.06 -0.86
C PRO A 98 -31.59 3.24 0.08
N PRO A 99 -31.49 3.96 1.20
CA PRO A 99 -32.69 4.43 1.88
C PRO A 99 -33.30 5.51 0.98
N GLN A 100 -34.22 5.11 0.10
CA GLN A 100 -35.18 6.03 -0.49
C GLN A 100 -36.04 6.56 0.66
N GLN A 101 -35.71 7.77 1.12
CA GLN A 101 -36.55 8.52 2.03
C GLN A 101 -37.74 9.07 1.24
N ILE A 102 -38.74 8.23 0.98
CA ILE A 102 -40.12 8.67 0.75
C ILE A 102 -40.84 8.49 2.08
N GLN A 103 -41.01 9.58 2.82
CA GLN A 103 -42.11 9.70 3.77
C GLN A 103 -43.10 10.68 3.15
N ASN A 104 -44.10 10.12 2.49
CA ASN A 104 -45.39 10.75 2.25
C ASN A 104 -46.39 10.19 3.28
N SER A 105 -47.45 10.96 3.53
CA SER A 105 -48.69 10.65 4.29
C SER A 105 -48.62 11.13 5.74
N SER A 106 -49.55 11.95 6.27
CA SER A 106 -50.89 12.36 5.82
C SER A 106 -51.25 13.72 6.42
#